data_AF-A0A1W9KPV3-F1
#
_entry.id   AF-A0A1W9KPV3-F1
#
_cell.length_a   1.000
_cell.length_b   1.000
_cell.length_c   1.000
_cell.angle_alpha   90.00
_cell.angle_beta   90.00
_cell.angle_gamma   90.00
#
_symmetry.space_group_name_H-M   'P 1'
#
loop_
_entity.id
_entity.type
_entity.pdbx_description
1 polymer ?
#
loop_
_entity_poly.entity_id
_entity_poly.type
_entity_poly.pdbx_seq_one_letter_code
_entity_poly.pdbx_strand_id
1 'polypeptide(L)'
;MVVDFNSLLSNTTNHTVTVPKPYIEDGFTLTTGSGSPYTSYGGGLIYALTPSNPHWLGSPAVYSGVITNYGSFFTLERVDGGVFDLLSMDVALLNNYPHFDVYGYLPNGGSVHQYNSIPYIPQNYNSFQTLSYGSNFKGVNKLQFSSVYAQVDNINLSVAAAVPEPETYVMMLAGLGLIGAIARRRKAKQIS
;
A
#
# COMPACT_ATOMS: atom_id res chain seq x y z
N MET A 1 5.52 -8.29 4.31
CA MET A 1 4.82 -8.56 3.04
C MET A 1 5.38 -7.57 2.04
N VAL A 2 5.49 -7.93 0.76
CA VAL A 2 6.11 -7.04 -0.24
C VAL A 2 5.25 -7.09 -1.49
N VAL A 3 4.82 -5.92 -1.98
CA VAL A 3 4.22 -5.83 -3.32
C VAL A 3 5.36 -5.52 -4.28
N ASP A 4 5.78 -6.53 -5.03
CA ASP A 4 7.01 -6.56 -5.84
C ASP A 4 6.76 -6.66 -7.36
N PHE A 5 5.50 -6.81 -7.77
CA PHE A 5 5.10 -6.82 -9.18
C PHE A 5 5.76 -7.91 -10.04
N ASN A 6 6.46 -8.89 -9.47
CA ASN A 6 7.20 -9.91 -10.22
C ASN A 6 6.29 -10.77 -11.08
N SER A 7 5.00 -10.87 -10.72
CA SER A 7 3.97 -11.53 -11.52
C SER A 7 3.74 -10.90 -12.90
N LEU A 8 4.17 -9.65 -13.09
CA LEU A 8 4.05 -8.89 -14.35
C LEU A 8 5.23 -9.10 -15.31
N LEU A 9 6.25 -9.86 -14.90
CA LEU A 9 7.40 -10.14 -15.74
C LEU A 9 6.95 -10.84 -17.03
N SER A 10 7.32 -10.26 -18.17
CA SER A 10 6.90 -10.73 -19.49
C SER A 10 8.06 -10.67 -20.48
N ASN A 11 8.24 -11.76 -21.23
CA ASN A 11 9.21 -11.84 -22.33
C ASN A 11 8.57 -11.32 -23.63
N THR A 12 8.29 -10.02 -23.66
CA THR A 12 7.69 -9.31 -24.79
C THR A 12 8.68 -8.35 -25.42
N THR A 13 8.49 -8.05 -26.72
CA THR A 13 9.22 -6.99 -27.43
C THR A 13 8.67 -5.59 -27.12
N ASN A 14 7.48 -5.51 -26.50
CA ASN A 14 6.89 -4.24 -26.10
C ASN A 14 7.64 -3.68 -24.89
N HIS A 15 7.99 -2.40 -24.92
CA HIS A 15 8.66 -1.70 -23.81
C HIS A 15 7.87 -1.69 -22.51
N THR A 16 6.55 -1.90 -22.57
CA THR A 16 5.66 -1.94 -21.41
C THR A 16 4.55 -2.96 -21.59
N VAL A 17 3.97 -3.38 -20.48
CA VAL A 17 2.72 -4.15 -20.43
C VAL A 17 1.67 -3.39 -19.62
N THR A 18 0.42 -3.48 -20.04
CA THR A 18 -0.69 -2.93 -19.26
C THR A 18 -0.94 -3.81 -18.04
N VAL A 19 -0.95 -3.20 -16.87
CA VAL A 19 -1.26 -3.89 -15.62
C VAL A 19 -2.78 -3.97 -15.45
N PRO A 20 -3.33 -5.16 -15.13
CA PRO A 20 -4.75 -5.32 -14.82
C PRO A 20 -5.20 -4.38 -13.70
N LYS A 21 -6.47 -3.97 -13.73
CA LYS A 21 -7.08 -3.10 -12.72
C LYS A 21 -8.26 -3.80 -12.04
N PRO A 22 -8.29 -3.90 -10.69
CA PRO A 22 -7.17 -3.61 -9.79
C PRO A 22 -6.03 -4.62 -9.99
N TYR A 23 -4.79 -4.19 -9.72
CA TYR A 23 -3.69 -5.13 -9.52
C TYR A 23 -3.79 -5.66 -8.10
N ILE A 24 -3.64 -6.98 -7.91
CA ILE A 24 -3.78 -7.62 -6.60
C ILE A 24 -2.56 -8.49 -6.36
N GLU A 25 -1.90 -8.27 -5.22
CA GLU A 25 -0.73 -9.04 -4.79
C GLU A 25 -0.66 -9.00 -3.26
N ASP A 26 -0.28 -10.12 -2.62
CA ASP A 26 -0.03 -10.18 -1.18
C ASP A 26 -1.17 -9.63 -0.28
N GLY A 27 -2.42 -9.69 -0.76
CA GLY A 27 -3.58 -9.18 -0.04
C GLY A 27 -3.75 -7.66 -0.11
N PHE A 28 -3.07 -6.99 -1.04
CA PHE A 28 -3.21 -5.56 -1.35
C PHE A 28 -3.76 -5.36 -2.75
N THR A 29 -4.57 -4.31 -2.91
CA THR A 29 -5.01 -3.82 -4.21
C THR A 29 -4.28 -2.53 -4.56
N LEU A 30 -3.66 -2.49 -5.73
CA LEU A 30 -3.13 -1.27 -6.33
C LEU A 30 -4.09 -0.78 -7.43
N THR A 31 -4.50 0.47 -7.31
CA THR A 31 -5.30 1.19 -8.32
C THR A 31 -4.65 2.53 -8.62
N THR A 32 -5.23 3.27 -9.57
CA THR A 32 -4.76 4.62 -9.91
C THR A 32 -5.94 5.56 -10.11
N GLY A 33 -5.77 6.80 -9.68
CA GLY A 33 -6.73 7.88 -9.81
C GLY A 33 -6.13 9.10 -10.51
N SER A 34 -7.01 10.01 -10.95
CA SER A 34 -6.64 11.31 -11.53
C SER A 34 -6.96 12.44 -10.56
N GLY A 35 -6.06 13.42 -10.46
CA GLY A 35 -6.16 14.60 -9.59
C GLY A 35 -6.38 15.94 -10.31
N SER A 36 -6.56 15.98 -11.64
CA SER A 36 -6.81 17.22 -12.38
C SER A 36 -8.26 17.33 -12.90
N PRO A 37 -8.98 18.43 -12.60
CA PRO A 37 -10.29 18.71 -13.18
C PRO A 37 -10.22 19.18 -14.65
N TYR A 38 -9.02 19.39 -15.22
CA TYR A 38 -8.82 20.05 -16.51
C TYR A 38 -8.61 19.12 -17.71
N THR A 39 -8.65 17.80 -17.53
CA THR A 39 -8.41 16.91 -18.67
C THR A 39 -9.31 15.68 -18.66
N SER A 40 -9.91 15.38 -19.81
CA SER A 40 -10.61 14.14 -20.13
C SER A 40 -9.72 12.88 -20.11
N TYR A 41 -8.48 12.96 -19.59
CA TYR A 41 -7.62 11.82 -19.31
C TYR A 41 -8.02 11.24 -17.95
N GLY A 42 -9.06 10.39 -17.94
CA GLY A 42 -9.47 9.65 -16.75
C GLY A 42 -8.30 8.82 -16.19
N GLY A 43 -8.23 8.70 -14.86
CA GLY A 43 -7.23 7.91 -14.10
C GLY A 43 -6.60 6.76 -14.91
N GLY A 44 -5.35 6.99 -15.31
CA GLY A 44 -4.67 6.37 -16.44
C GLY A 44 -4.40 4.87 -16.29
N LEU A 45 -4.07 4.18 -17.37
CA LEU A 45 -3.59 2.79 -17.28
C LEU A 45 -2.36 2.71 -16.37
N ILE A 46 -2.26 1.63 -15.60
CA ILE A 46 -1.02 1.29 -14.91
C ILE A 46 -0.19 0.50 -15.92
N TYR A 47 1.07 0.84 -16.09
CA TYR A 47 2.00 0.09 -16.93
C TYR A 47 3.13 -0.47 -16.08
N ALA A 48 3.59 -1.67 -16.40
CA ALA A 48 4.85 -2.19 -15.91
C ALA A 48 5.89 -2.12 -17.03
N LEU A 49 7.12 -1.77 -16.67
CA LEU A 49 8.24 -1.88 -17.60
C LEU A 49 8.51 -3.34 -17.93
N THR A 50 9.20 -3.59 -19.05
CA THR A 50 9.65 -4.92 -19.46
C THR A 50 11.16 -4.89 -19.70
N PRO A 51 11.84 -6.06 -19.80
CA PRO A 51 13.26 -6.12 -20.12
C PRO A 51 13.67 -5.41 -21.42
N SER A 52 12.72 -5.14 -22.32
CA SER A 52 13.00 -4.41 -23.57
C SER A 52 13.05 -2.88 -23.37
N ASN A 53 12.64 -2.36 -22.21
CA ASN A 53 12.61 -0.93 -21.94
C ASN A 53 14.01 -0.37 -21.60
N PRO A 54 14.43 0.79 -22.12
CA PRO A 54 15.70 1.42 -21.73
C PRO A 54 15.79 1.83 -20.25
N HIS A 55 14.64 1.97 -19.56
CA HIS A 55 14.56 2.26 -18.13
C HIS A 55 14.35 1.00 -17.27
N TRP A 56 14.53 -0.20 -17.83
CA TRP A 56 14.42 -1.45 -17.11
C TRP A 56 15.54 -1.58 -16.06
N LEU A 57 15.17 -1.85 -14.81
CA LEU A 57 16.10 -1.91 -13.68
C LEU A 57 16.28 -3.31 -13.10
N GLY A 58 15.87 -4.35 -13.84
CA GLY A 58 16.00 -5.75 -13.44
C GLY A 58 14.71 -6.40 -12.94
N SER A 59 13.67 -5.61 -12.67
CA SER A 59 12.36 -6.07 -12.20
C SER A 59 11.21 -5.28 -12.83
N PRO A 60 10.00 -5.86 -12.91
CA PRO A 60 8.82 -5.13 -13.32
C PRO A 60 8.49 -4.06 -12.28
N ALA A 61 8.68 -2.79 -12.62
CA ALA A 61 8.21 -1.69 -11.79
C ALA A 61 7.05 -0.98 -12.46
N VAL A 62 6.09 -0.55 -11.64
CA VAL A 62 4.86 0.08 -12.13
C VAL A 62 5.00 1.60 -12.19
N TYR A 63 4.45 2.18 -13.24
CA TYR A 63 4.35 3.62 -13.41
C TYR A 63 3.00 3.97 -14.07
N SER A 64 2.58 5.23 -13.93
CA SER A 64 1.31 5.67 -14.50
C SER A 64 1.45 6.00 -15.97
N GLY A 65 0.48 5.56 -16.78
CA GLY A 65 0.40 5.90 -18.20
C GLY A 65 0.05 7.36 -18.50
N VAL A 66 -0.41 8.11 -17.50
CA VAL A 66 -0.66 9.55 -17.60
C VAL A 66 0.48 10.27 -16.90
N ILE A 67 1.52 10.55 -17.68
CA ILE A 67 2.75 11.20 -17.24
C ILE A 67 2.75 12.71 -17.57
N THR A 68 1.65 13.42 -17.32
CA THR A 68 1.62 14.88 -17.43
C THR A 68 1.68 15.51 -16.03
N ASN A 69 2.15 16.74 -15.93
CA ASN A 69 2.41 17.50 -14.67
C ASN A 69 1.22 17.63 -13.69
N TYR A 70 0.07 17.00 -13.95
CA TYR A 70 -1.21 17.30 -13.31
C TYR A 70 -1.85 16.12 -12.57
N GLY A 71 -1.04 15.19 -12.05
CA GLY A 71 -1.42 14.43 -10.85
C GLY A 71 -2.17 13.12 -11.09
N SER A 72 -1.49 12.11 -11.64
CA SER A 72 -1.89 10.73 -11.40
C SER A 72 -1.25 10.22 -10.11
N PHE A 73 -2.01 9.50 -9.30
CA PHE A 73 -1.50 8.85 -8.09
C PHE A 73 -1.85 7.36 -8.12
N PHE A 74 -1.03 6.58 -7.44
CA PHE A 74 -1.39 5.22 -7.07
C PHE A 74 -2.12 5.22 -5.75
N THR A 75 -3.11 4.33 -5.61
CA THR A 75 -3.77 4.04 -4.34
C THR A 75 -3.50 2.59 -3.99
N LEU A 76 -2.96 2.36 -2.80
CA LEU A 76 -2.73 1.02 -2.25
C LEU A 76 -3.55 0.85 -0.97
N GLU A 77 -4.33 -0.22 -0.94
CA GLU A 77 -5.24 -0.58 0.15
C GLU A 77 -5.18 -2.09 0.38
N ARG A 78 -5.50 -2.56 1.59
CA ARG A 78 -5.67 -4.00 1.81
C ARG A 78 -7.00 -4.46 1.21
N VAL A 79 -7.00 -5.65 0.61
CA VAL A 79 -8.20 -6.30 0.06
C VAL A 79 -9.29 -6.50 1.14
N ASP A 80 -8.87 -6.74 2.39
CA ASP A 80 -9.79 -6.92 3.54
C ASP A 80 -10.18 -5.60 4.23
N GLY A 81 -9.70 -4.45 3.75
CA GLY A 81 -9.94 -3.13 4.35
C GLY A 81 -9.22 -2.87 5.67
N GLY A 82 -8.33 -3.76 6.10
CA GLY A 82 -7.57 -3.60 7.34
C GLY A 82 -6.45 -2.56 7.24
N VAL A 83 -5.83 -2.28 8.39
CA VAL A 83 -4.68 -1.37 8.48
C VAL A 83 -3.34 -2.08 8.24
N PHE A 84 -2.32 -1.30 7.93
CA PHE A 84 -0.95 -1.75 7.71
C PHE A 84 0.05 -0.63 7.98
N ASP A 85 1.32 -1.01 8.12
CA ASP A 85 2.45 -0.10 8.21
C ASP A 85 3.19 -0.07 6.88
N LEU A 86 3.55 1.12 6.38
CA LEU A 86 4.50 1.27 5.29
C LEU A 86 5.92 1.34 5.86
N LEU A 87 6.82 0.47 5.37
CA LEU A 87 8.21 0.39 5.81
C LEU A 87 9.16 1.03 4.80
N SER A 88 9.06 0.62 3.54
CA SER A 88 9.89 1.17 2.45
C SER A 88 9.24 1.02 1.07
N MET A 89 9.74 1.77 0.10
CA MET A 89 9.44 1.63 -1.33
C MET A 89 10.71 1.81 -2.14
N ASP A 90 10.89 1.02 -3.19
CA ASP A 90 11.94 1.24 -4.18
C ASP A 90 11.38 2.12 -5.30
N VAL A 91 12.05 3.24 -5.58
CA VAL A 91 11.59 4.24 -6.54
C VAL A 91 12.72 4.63 -7.48
N ALA A 92 12.42 4.74 -8.77
CA ALA A 92 13.32 5.35 -9.75
C ALA A 92 12.58 6.39 -10.58
N LEU A 93 13.24 7.53 -10.83
CA LEU A 93 12.66 8.58 -11.66
C LEU A 93 12.79 8.23 -13.14
N LEU A 94 11.74 8.52 -13.88
CA LEU A 94 11.65 8.41 -15.35
C LEU A 94 11.89 9.76 -16.05
N ASN A 95 12.03 10.86 -15.29
CA ASN A 95 12.41 12.17 -15.82
C ASN A 95 13.13 13.03 -14.77
N ASN A 96 13.36 14.31 -15.09
CA ASN A 96 13.85 15.32 -14.16
C ASN A 96 12.74 15.96 -13.30
N TYR A 97 12.02 15.14 -12.53
CA TYR A 97 11.05 15.58 -11.53
C TYR A 97 11.51 15.06 -10.16
N PRO A 98 12.29 15.85 -9.41
CA PRO A 98 13.15 15.34 -8.34
C PRO A 98 12.41 15.11 -7.01
N HIS A 99 11.15 14.66 -7.06
CA HIS A 99 10.41 14.34 -5.84
C HIS A 99 9.39 13.22 -6.01
N PHE A 100 9.13 12.56 -4.88
CA PHE A 100 8.15 11.49 -4.76
C PHE A 100 7.38 11.63 -3.45
N ASP A 101 6.11 12.05 -3.57
CA ASP A 101 5.23 12.24 -2.43
C ASP A 101 4.50 10.96 -2.05
N VAL A 102 4.41 10.71 -0.75
CA VAL A 102 3.59 9.63 -0.19
C VAL A 102 2.70 10.17 0.91
N TYR A 103 1.41 9.91 0.79
CA TYR A 103 0.38 10.20 1.76
C TYR A 103 -0.13 8.89 2.36
N GLY A 104 -0.24 8.85 3.68
CA GLY A 104 -0.91 7.78 4.41
C GLY A 104 -2.18 8.32 5.06
N TYR A 105 -3.27 7.56 4.97
CA TYR A 105 -4.54 7.90 5.62
C TYR A 105 -4.79 6.92 6.76
N LEU A 106 -5.25 7.46 7.88
CA LEU A 106 -5.58 6.72 9.08
C LEU A 106 -7.10 6.46 9.12
N PRO A 107 -7.55 5.35 9.74
CA PRO A 107 -8.97 5.05 9.89
C PRO A 107 -9.78 6.14 10.62
N ASN A 108 -9.13 6.95 11.46
CA ASN A 108 -9.75 8.04 12.19
C ASN A 108 -9.93 9.33 11.37
N GLY A 109 -9.61 9.31 10.06
CA GLY A 109 -9.68 10.45 9.16
C GLY A 109 -8.43 11.33 9.16
N GLY A 110 -7.42 11.03 10.00
CA GLY A 110 -6.13 11.70 9.97
C GLY A 110 -5.30 11.33 8.72
N SER A 111 -4.28 12.14 8.43
CA SER A 111 -3.32 11.83 7.37
C SER A 111 -1.88 12.16 7.79
N VAL A 112 -0.95 11.43 7.17
CA VAL A 112 0.49 11.66 7.22
C VAL A 112 0.97 11.93 5.79
N HIS A 113 1.97 12.77 5.64
CA HIS A 113 2.62 13.05 4.37
C HIS A 113 4.14 13.04 4.55
N GLN A 114 4.85 12.43 3.62
CA GLN A 114 6.30 12.53 3.51
C GLN A 114 6.66 12.91 2.07
N TYR A 115 7.29 14.07 1.96
CA TYR A 115 7.94 14.55 0.74
C TYR A 115 9.34 13.92 0.66
N ASN A 116 9.62 13.21 -0.42
CA ASN A 116 10.94 12.61 -0.65
C ASN A 116 11.63 13.34 -1.79
N SER A 117 12.69 14.09 -1.49
CA SER A 117 13.61 14.61 -2.52
C SER A 117 14.42 13.46 -3.08
N ILE A 118 14.24 13.15 -4.36
CA ILE A 118 15.06 12.17 -5.07
C ILE A 118 16.06 12.95 -5.91
N PRO A 119 17.37 12.95 -5.57
CA PRO A 119 18.36 13.72 -6.30
C PRO A 119 18.31 13.35 -7.78
N TYR A 120 18.12 14.36 -8.61
CA TYR A 120 18.34 14.22 -10.04
C TYR A 120 19.84 14.05 -10.27
N ILE A 121 20.28 12.85 -10.63
CA ILE A 121 21.66 12.58 -11.02
C ILE A 121 21.67 12.38 -12.54
N PRO A 122 22.15 13.36 -13.33
CA PRO A 122 22.30 13.20 -14.77
C PRO A 122 23.09 11.91 -15.05
N GLN A 123 22.54 11.05 -15.92
CA GLN A 123 23.15 9.80 -16.44
C GLN A 123 23.11 8.56 -15.51
N ASN A 124 22.53 8.65 -14.31
CA ASN A 124 22.41 7.52 -13.36
C ASN A 124 20.96 7.08 -13.11
N TYR A 125 20.10 7.06 -14.13
CA TYR A 125 18.71 6.56 -14.02
C TYR A 125 18.60 5.03 -13.85
N ASN A 126 19.69 4.36 -13.48
CA ASN A 126 19.85 2.92 -13.66
C ASN A 126 19.72 2.13 -12.35
N SER A 127 19.17 2.73 -11.30
CA SER A 127 18.96 2.02 -10.02
C SER A 127 17.77 2.58 -9.25
N PHE A 128 17.08 1.70 -8.53
CA PHE A 128 16.13 2.10 -7.52
C PHE A 128 16.81 2.81 -6.35
N GLN A 129 16.08 3.77 -5.78
CA GLN A 129 16.37 4.32 -4.45
C GLN A 129 15.33 3.79 -3.48
N THR A 130 15.79 3.24 -2.36
CA THR A 130 14.92 2.80 -1.27
C THR A 130 14.54 3.99 -0.41
N LEU A 131 13.26 4.37 -0.45
CA LEU A 131 12.66 5.35 0.44
C LEU A 131 12.16 4.64 1.70
N SER A 132 12.58 5.10 2.88
CA SER A 132 12.18 4.52 4.16
C SER A 132 11.16 5.40 4.88
N TYR A 133 10.23 4.76 5.58
CA TYR A 133 9.13 5.43 6.28
C TYR A 133 9.17 5.11 7.78
N GLY A 134 8.96 6.16 8.58
CA GLY A 134 9.02 6.09 10.04
C GLY A 134 7.69 5.75 10.71
N SER A 135 7.62 5.94 12.03
CA SER A 135 6.46 5.63 12.86
C SER A 135 5.15 6.31 12.44
N ASN A 136 5.22 7.40 11.68
CA ASN A 136 4.04 8.14 11.24
C ASN A 136 3.22 7.39 10.17
N PHE A 137 3.83 6.42 9.49
CA PHE A 137 3.17 5.59 8.47
C PHE A 137 2.65 4.26 9.01
N LYS A 138 2.47 4.15 10.33
CA LYS A 138 1.91 2.96 10.97
C LYS A 138 0.39 3.02 11.07
N GLY A 139 -0.27 1.88 10.92
CA GLY A 139 -1.71 1.75 11.07
C GLY A 139 -2.53 2.54 10.05
N VAL A 140 -1.97 2.78 8.85
CA VAL A 140 -2.70 3.41 7.75
C VAL A 140 -3.65 2.40 7.10
N ASN A 141 -4.82 2.84 6.64
CA ASN A 141 -5.73 1.99 5.85
C ASN A 141 -5.61 2.22 4.34
N LYS A 142 -4.95 3.32 3.94
CA LYS A 142 -4.75 3.68 2.55
C LYS A 142 -3.46 4.46 2.37
N LEU A 143 -2.71 4.13 1.33
CA LEU A 143 -1.64 4.96 0.81
C LEU A 143 -2.05 5.61 -0.49
N GLN A 144 -1.68 6.87 -0.68
CA GLN A 144 -1.66 7.51 -1.99
C GLN A 144 -0.27 8.05 -2.27
N PHE A 145 0.32 7.68 -3.40
CA PHE A 145 1.69 8.09 -3.73
C PHE A 145 1.82 8.51 -5.19
N SER A 146 2.84 9.35 -5.42
CA SER A 146 3.12 9.88 -6.75
C SER A 146 3.34 8.74 -7.75
N SER A 147 2.73 8.88 -8.91
CA SER A 147 3.00 8.03 -10.08
C SER A 147 3.52 8.83 -11.28
N VAL A 148 3.76 10.14 -11.05
CA VAL A 148 4.15 11.10 -12.08
C VAL A 148 5.66 11.01 -12.26
N TYR A 149 6.07 10.57 -13.44
CA TYR A 149 7.46 10.36 -13.85
C TYR A 149 8.31 9.53 -12.88
N ALA A 150 7.70 8.57 -12.19
CA ALA A 150 8.40 7.64 -11.32
C ALA A 150 7.87 6.23 -11.54
N GLN A 151 8.78 5.26 -11.51
CA GLN A 151 8.47 3.84 -11.40
C GLN A 151 8.66 3.39 -9.95
N VAL A 152 7.81 2.49 -9.49
CA VAL A 152 7.78 1.99 -8.11
C VAL A 152 7.85 0.48 -8.11
N ASP A 153 8.64 -0.06 -7.20
CA ASP A 153 8.80 -1.49 -6.93
C ASP A 153 8.98 -1.74 -5.42
N ASN A 154 8.96 -3.02 -5.00
CA ASN A 154 9.26 -3.51 -3.65
C ASN A 154 8.61 -2.67 -2.54
N ILE A 155 7.29 -2.51 -2.58
CA ILE A 155 6.56 -1.81 -1.52
C ILE A 155 6.53 -2.72 -0.28
N ASN A 156 7.37 -2.44 0.70
CA ASN A 156 7.54 -3.26 1.89
C ASN A 156 6.56 -2.83 2.99
N LEU A 157 5.74 -3.79 3.42
CA LEU A 157 4.58 -3.58 4.26
C LEU A 157 4.61 -4.53 5.45
N SER A 158 4.18 -4.03 6.60
CA SER A 158 3.93 -4.85 7.78
C SER A 158 2.45 -4.81 8.14
N VAL A 159 1.82 -5.99 8.12
CA VAL A 159 0.48 -6.17 8.64
C VAL A 159 0.64 -6.82 10.00
N ALA A 160 0.28 -6.11 11.07
CA ALA A 160 0.14 -6.76 12.36
C ALA A 160 -0.96 -7.81 12.21
N ALA A 161 -0.63 -9.07 12.50
CA ALA A 161 -1.66 -10.11 12.59
C ALA A 161 -2.75 -9.59 13.54
N ALA A 162 -4.00 -9.54 13.08
CA ALA A 162 -5.12 -9.27 13.96
C ALA A 162 -5.01 -10.27 15.11
N VAL A 163 -4.71 -9.78 16.31
CA VAL A 163 -4.69 -10.65 17.49
C VAL A 163 -6.12 -11.22 17.58
N PRO A 164 -6.33 -12.53 17.38
CA PRO A 164 -7.67 -13.07 17.36
C PRO A 164 -8.20 -13.11 18.79
N GLU A 165 -8.79 -12.03 19.29
CA GLU A 165 -9.50 -12.09 20.57
C GLU A 165 -10.91 -11.48 20.46
N PRO A 166 -11.87 -12.23 19.89
CA PRO A 166 -13.24 -12.20 20.39
C PRO A 166 -13.55 -13.43 21.26
N GLU A 167 -12.91 -14.57 20.99
CA GLU A 167 -13.24 -15.85 21.65
C GLU A 167 -12.74 -15.89 23.10
N THR A 168 -11.53 -15.40 23.40
CA THR A 168 -11.00 -15.36 24.77
C THR A 168 -11.88 -14.48 25.67
N TYR A 169 -12.35 -13.34 25.20
CA TYR A 169 -13.27 -12.48 25.96
C TYR A 169 -14.64 -13.14 26.14
N VAL A 170 -15.16 -13.83 25.12
CA VAL A 170 -16.42 -14.58 25.22
C VAL A 170 -16.28 -15.75 26.20
N MET A 171 -15.16 -16.48 26.19
CA MET A 171 -14.88 -17.58 27.11
C MET A 171 -14.64 -17.09 28.54
N MET A 172 -13.98 -15.95 28.71
CA MET A 172 -13.83 -15.27 30.00
C MET A 172 -15.19 -14.82 30.54
N LEU A 173 -16.02 -14.16 29.71
CA LEU A 173 -17.36 -13.73 30.09
C LEU A 173 -18.29 -14.91 30.37
N ALA A 174 -18.19 -16.00 29.59
CA ALA A 174 -18.91 -17.24 29.85
C ALA A 174 -18.48 -17.89 31.18
N GLY A 175 -17.18 -17.93 31.47
CA GLY A 175 -16.64 -18.40 32.74
C GLY A 175 -17.12 -17.57 33.93
N LEU A 176 -17.11 -16.24 33.81
CA LEU A 176 -17.61 -15.32 34.83
C LEU A 176 -19.13 -15.46 35.03
N GLY A 177 -19.89 -15.61 33.95
CA GLY A 177 -21.34 -15.85 34.01
C GLY A 177 -21.69 -17.16 34.73
N LEU A 178 -20.92 -18.22 34.50
CA LEU A 178 -21.09 -19.50 35.18
C LEU A 178 -20.83 -19.39 36.69
N ILE A 179 -19.75 -18.71 37.09
CA ILE A 179 -19.42 -18.48 38.51
C ILE A 179 -20.51 -17.67 39.20
N GLY A 180 -21.01 -16.60 38.56
CA GLY A 180 -22.12 -15.80 39.08
C GLY A 180 -23.41 -16.62 39.29
N ALA A 181 -23.74 -17.52 38.36
CA ALA A 181 -24.89 -18.41 38.47
C ALA A 181 -24.76 -19.42 39.62
N ILE A 182 -23.56 -19.97 39.83
CA ILE A 182 -23.27 -20.89 40.95
C ILE A 182 -23.39 -20.16 42.29
N ALA A 183 -22.83 -18.95 42.40
CA ALA A 183 -22.90 -18.14 43.62
C ALA A 183 -24.36 -17.81 44.01
N ARG A 184 -25.21 -17.48 43.04
CA ARG A 184 -26.64 -17.20 43.25
C ARG A 184 -27.39 -18.41 43.82
N ARG A 185 -27.12 -19.62 43.30
CA ARG A 185 -27.75 -20.87 43.77
C ARG A 185 -27.38 -21.20 45.22
N ARG A 186 -26.14 -20.92 45.63
CA ARG A 186 -25.67 -21.16 47.01
C ARG A 186 -26.36 -20.25 48.02
N LYS A 187 -26.55 -18.97 47.70
CA LYS A 187 -27.30 -18.04 48.56
C LYS A 187 -28.78 -18.43 48.72
N ALA A 188 -29.43 -18.91 47.67
CA ALA A 188 -30.83 -19.34 47.75
C ALA A 188 -31.04 -20.54 48.70
N LYS A 189 -30.04 -21.41 48.86
CA LYS A 189 -30.09 -22.58 49.75
C LYS A 189 -29.76 -22.27 51.22
N GLN A 190 -29.30 -21.05 51.53
CA GLN A 190 -29.01 -20.59 52.89
C GLN A 190 -30.17 -19.78 53.52
N ILE A 191 -31.23 -19.49 52.77
CA ILE A 191 -32.40 -18.70 53.21
C ILE A 191 -33.66 -19.60 53.39
N SER A 192 -33.51 -20.92 53.27
CA SER A 192 -34.55 -21.93 53.57
C SER A 192 -34.17 -22.74 54.80
#